data_AF-A0A372QCS6-F1
#
_entry.id   AF-A0A372QCS6-F1
#
_cell.length_a   1.000
_cell.length_b   1.000
_cell.length_c   1.000
_cell.angle_alpha   90.00
_cell.angle_beta   90.00
_cell.angle_gamma   90.00
#
_symmetry.space_group_name_H-M   'P 1'
#
loop_
_entity.id
_entity.type
_entity.pdbx_description
1 polymer ?
#
loop_
_entity_poly.entity_id
_entity_poly.type
_entity_poly.pdbx_seq_one_letter_code
_entity_poly.pdbx_strand_id
1 'polypeptide(L)'
;MGLCEDVNNTSEVESYGVISYMAPEVLRNEAYTQAADAYSFGMIMYFTATGKQPFVNRAHDYHLVLDICKGIRPEINELKVPKCYVELMKRCWDSNPDNRPNTTEIHELIESFFNFYNLYKKDVLQVLKYMQLLIYMDLQKIQSH
;
A
#
# COMPACT_ATOMS: atom_id res chain seq x y z
N MET A 1 -2.53 -19.59 -2.39
CA MET A 1 -2.92 -18.70 -3.52
C MET A 1 -4.23 -19.22 -4.06
N GLY A 2 -5.34 -18.83 -3.43
CA GLY A 2 -6.71 -19.16 -3.87
C GLY A 2 -7.44 -17.85 -4.04
N LEU A 3 -7.60 -17.41 -5.28
CA LEU A 3 -8.35 -16.20 -5.67
C LEU A 3 -9.48 -16.58 -6.63
N CYS A 4 -10.02 -17.78 -6.48
CA CYS A 4 -11.25 -18.21 -7.13
C CYS A 4 -12.01 -19.06 -6.11
N GLU A 5 -13.21 -18.63 -5.74
CA GLU A 5 -14.09 -19.37 -4.84
C GLU A 5 -15.07 -20.18 -5.68
N ASP A 6 -15.33 -21.43 -5.28
CA ASP A 6 -16.23 -22.35 -5.99
C ASP A 6 -17.70 -21.92 -5.85
N VAL A 7 -18.43 -22.00 -6.97
CA VAL A 7 -19.75 -21.39 -7.24
C VAL A 7 -20.93 -21.92 -6.39
N ASN A 8 -20.71 -22.76 -5.37
CA ASN A 8 -21.81 -23.47 -4.69
C ASN A 8 -21.79 -23.40 -3.15
N ASN A 9 -21.88 -22.20 -2.56
CA ASN A 9 -22.37 -22.04 -1.19
C ASN A 9 -23.29 -20.82 -1.07
N THR A 10 -24.59 -21.11 -1.00
CA THR A 10 -25.68 -20.15 -0.84
C THR A 10 -25.77 -19.67 0.60
N SER A 11 -25.31 -18.44 0.84
CA SER A 11 -25.98 -17.47 1.72
C SER A 11 -25.84 -16.08 1.10
N GLU A 12 -26.97 -15.52 0.70
CA GLU A 12 -27.16 -14.30 -0.10
C GLU A 12 -26.32 -13.09 0.36
N VAL A 13 -25.15 -12.92 -0.27
CA VAL A 13 -24.75 -11.68 -0.94
C VAL A 13 -23.97 -12.16 -2.16
N GLU A 14 -24.53 -12.03 -3.36
CA GLU A 14 -23.82 -12.29 -4.63
C GLU A 14 -22.77 -11.19 -4.88
N SER A 15 -21.83 -11.03 -3.96
CA SER A 15 -20.71 -10.10 -4.08
C SER A 15 -19.49 -10.86 -4.54
N TYR A 16 -19.20 -10.75 -5.84
CA TYR A 16 -17.95 -11.22 -6.41
C TYR A 16 -16.80 -10.42 -5.79
N GLY A 17 -16.06 -10.99 -4.82
CA GLY A 17 -14.89 -10.33 -4.23
C GLY A 17 -14.49 -10.84 -2.86
N VAL A 18 -13.23 -10.61 -2.48
CA VAL A 18 -12.75 -10.91 -1.12
C VAL A 18 -13.08 -9.72 -0.22
N ILE A 19 -13.98 -9.91 0.76
CA ILE A 19 -14.53 -8.86 1.67
C ILE A 19 -13.49 -7.83 2.11
N SER A 20 -12.30 -8.29 2.52
CA SER A 20 -11.22 -7.47 3.05
C SER A 20 -10.60 -6.47 2.05
N TYR A 21 -10.89 -6.61 0.76
CA TYR A 21 -10.42 -5.72 -0.30
C TYR A 21 -11.54 -4.84 -0.88
N MET A 22 -12.80 -5.12 -0.54
CA MET A 22 -13.95 -4.47 -1.15
C MET A 22 -14.24 -3.12 -0.50
N ALA A 23 -14.58 -2.14 -1.33
CA ALA A 23 -14.96 -0.82 -0.87
C ALA A 23 -16.28 -0.83 -0.09
N PRO A 24 -16.48 0.06 0.90
CA PRO A 24 -17.69 0.12 1.71
C PRO A 24 -18.98 0.25 0.90
N GLU A 25 -18.96 1.03 -0.18
CA GLU A 25 -20.11 1.21 -1.07
C GLU A 25 -20.46 -0.09 -1.83
N VAL A 26 -19.45 -0.84 -2.28
CA VAL A 26 -19.66 -2.14 -2.96
C VAL A 26 -20.23 -3.15 -1.98
N LEU A 27 -19.73 -3.18 -0.74
CA LEU A 27 -20.25 -4.01 0.34
C LEU A 27 -21.71 -3.66 0.73
N ARG A 28 -22.17 -2.43 0.44
CA ARG A 28 -23.57 -2.01 0.61
C ARG A 28 -24.43 -2.29 -0.63
N ASN A 29 -23.90 -3.00 -1.62
CA ASN A 29 -24.54 -3.22 -2.92
C ASN A 29 -24.88 -1.92 -3.67
N GLU A 30 -24.10 -0.86 -3.44
CA GLU A 30 -24.17 0.36 -4.25
C GLU A 30 -23.42 0.16 -5.59
N ALA A 31 -23.56 1.11 -6.51
CA ALA A 31 -22.93 1.00 -7.82
C ALA A 31 -21.39 0.96 -7.72
N TYR A 32 -20.79 0.02 -8.44
CA TYR A 32 -19.34 -0.04 -8.58
C TYR A 32 -18.80 1.18 -9.33
N THR A 33 -17.68 1.73 -8.87
CA THR A 33 -17.03 2.89 -9.47
C THR A 33 -15.52 2.73 -9.50
N GLN A 34 -14.82 3.58 -10.26
CA GLN A 34 -13.36 3.65 -10.23
C GLN A 34 -12.80 3.98 -8.82
N ALA A 35 -13.58 4.65 -7.97
CA ALA A 35 -13.18 4.89 -6.58
C ALA A 35 -13.14 3.58 -5.76
N ALA A 36 -13.92 2.56 -6.13
CA ALA A 36 -13.85 1.24 -5.51
C ALA A 36 -12.58 0.47 -5.92
N ASP A 37 -12.12 0.64 -7.15
CA ASP A 37 -10.80 0.15 -7.60
C ASP A 37 -9.67 0.81 -6.78
N ALA A 38 -9.74 2.13 -6.57
CA ALA A 38 -8.78 2.86 -5.74
C ALA A 38 -8.74 2.35 -4.29
N TYR A 39 -9.90 2.05 -3.70
CA TYR A 39 -9.99 1.43 -2.38
C TYR A 39 -9.29 0.07 -2.33
N SER A 40 -9.60 -0.80 -3.30
CA SER A 40 -9.00 -2.12 -3.42
C SER A 40 -7.47 -2.02 -3.57
N PHE A 41 -7.00 -1.04 -4.35
CA PHE A 41 -5.58 -0.73 -4.48
C PHE A 41 -4.95 -0.30 -3.14
N GLY A 42 -5.64 0.50 -2.32
CA GLY A 42 -5.22 0.82 -0.96
C GLY A 42 -5.01 -0.43 -0.08
N MET A 43 -5.89 -1.42 -0.20
CA MET A 43 -5.74 -2.70 0.51
C MET A 43 -4.57 -3.54 -0.02
N ILE A 44 -4.28 -3.49 -1.33
CA ILE A 44 -3.08 -4.11 -1.92
C ILE A 44 -1.81 -3.41 -1.42
N MET A 45 -1.82 -2.07 -1.31
CA MET A 45 -0.71 -1.32 -0.74
C MET A 45 -0.43 -1.74 0.71
N TYR A 46 -1.47 -1.93 1.51
CA TYR A 46 -1.33 -2.45 2.87
C TYR A 46 -0.71 -3.85 2.92
N PHE A 47 -1.19 -4.76 2.07
CA PHE A 47 -0.61 -6.10 1.96
C PHE A 47 0.87 -6.02 1.58
N THR A 48 1.22 -5.15 0.63
CA THR A 48 2.61 -4.95 0.18
C THR A 48 3.50 -4.40 1.30
N ALA A 49 3.00 -3.46 2.08
CA ALA A 49 3.76 -2.85 3.18
C ALA A 49 3.95 -3.78 4.39
N THR A 50 2.99 -4.67 4.65
CA THR A 50 2.97 -5.47 5.89
C THR A 50 3.24 -6.95 5.69
N GLY A 51 3.07 -7.46 4.46
CA GLY A 51 3.05 -8.89 4.14
C GLY A 51 1.83 -9.63 4.71
N LYS A 52 0.82 -8.91 5.24
CA LYS A 52 -0.34 -9.48 5.92
C LYS A 52 -1.61 -9.18 5.14
N GLN A 53 -2.53 -10.14 5.12
CA GLN A 53 -3.88 -9.91 4.60
C GLN A 53 -4.58 -8.82 5.42
N PRO A 54 -5.32 -7.89 4.78
CA PRO A 54 -6.16 -6.95 5.51
C PRO A 54 -7.12 -7.74 6.41
N PHE A 55 -7.25 -7.31 7.67
CA PHE A 55 -8.10 -7.97 8.68
C PHE A 55 -7.81 -9.46 8.93
N VAL A 56 -6.56 -9.92 8.76
CA VAL A 56 -6.15 -11.33 8.98
C VAL A 56 -6.59 -11.93 10.33
N ASN A 57 -6.77 -11.11 11.36
CA ASN A 57 -7.17 -11.55 12.71
C ASN A 57 -8.70 -11.58 12.93
N ARG A 58 -9.51 -11.42 11.88
CA ARG A 58 -10.97 -11.34 11.95
C ARG A 58 -11.60 -12.43 11.07
N ALA A 59 -12.73 -12.96 11.50
CA ALA A 59 -13.59 -13.76 10.63
C ALA A 59 -14.07 -12.87 9.46
N HIS A 60 -14.07 -13.42 8.25
CA HIS A 60 -14.52 -12.71 7.05
C HIS A 60 -16.03 -12.91 6.88
N ASP A 61 -16.78 -12.38 7.84
CA ASP A 61 -18.23 -12.56 7.96
C ASP A 61 -18.99 -11.22 7.84
N TYR A 62 -20.31 -11.27 8.02
CA TYR A 62 -21.16 -10.09 7.99
C TYR A 62 -20.79 -9.03 9.04
N HIS A 63 -20.22 -9.42 10.19
CA HIS A 63 -19.78 -8.45 11.19
C HIS A 63 -18.58 -7.64 10.70
N LEU A 64 -17.63 -8.28 10.01
CA LEU A 64 -16.53 -7.57 9.37
C LEU A 64 -17.04 -6.58 8.31
N VAL A 65 -18.01 -6.98 7.49
CA VAL A 65 -18.64 -6.10 6.49
C VAL A 65 -19.23 -4.85 7.15
N LEU A 66 -20.01 -5.02 8.22
CA LEU A 66 -20.59 -3.91 8.98
C LEU A 66 -19.52 -2.98 9.55
N ASP A 67 -18.45 -3.53 10.11
CA ASP A 67 -17.37 -2.74 10.69
C ASP A 67 -16.61 -1.95 9.61
N ILE A 68 -16.34 -2.55 8.44
CA ILE A 68 -15.68 -1.86 7.31
C ILE A 68 -16.53 -0.66 6.88
N CYS A 69 -17.85 -0.85 6.77
CA CYS A 69 -18.81 0.21 6.48
C CYS A 69 -18.87 1.31 7.54
N LYS A 70 -18.57 0.99 8.81
CA LYS A 70 -18.42 1.98 9.90
C LYS A 70 -17.06 2.68 9.91
N GLY A 71 -16.15 2.30 9.02
CA GLY A 71 -14.86 2.96 8.86
C GLY A 71 -13.69 2.29 9.55
N ILE A 72 -13.80 1.04 10.02
CA ILE A 72 -12.60 0.35 10.53
C ILE A 72 -11.59 0.18 9.40
N ARG A 73 -10.29 0.20 9.74
CA ARG A 73 -9.20 -0.06 8.79
C ARG A 73 -8.17 -1.00 9.42
N PRO A 74 -7.38 -1.74 8.61
CA PRO A 74 -6.33 -2.59 9.14
C PRO A 74 -5.27 -1.80 9.90
N GLU A 75 -4.77 -2.36 11.01
CA GLU A 75 -3.69 -1.75 11.77
C GLU A 75 -2.35 -1.85 11.01
N ILE A 76 -1.62 -0.74 10.96
CA ILE A 76 -0.29 -0.65 10.34
C ILE A 76 0.73 -0.05 11.32
N ASN A 77 1.93 -0.63 11.36
CA ASN A 77 3.05 -0.03 12.06
C ASN A 77 3.72 1.01 11.15
N GLU A 78 3.28 2.26 11.25
CA GLU A 78 3.72 3.37 10.40
C GLU A 78 5.22 3.68 10.52
N LEU A 79 5.88 3.29 11.61
CA LEU A 79 7.32 3.51 11.79
C LEU A 79 8.18 2.66 10.83
N LYS A 80 7.62 1.59 10.26
CA LYS A 80 8.33 0.69 9.33
C LYS A 80 8.09 1.02 7.85
N VAL A 81 7.23 1.98 7.56
CA VAL A 81 6.74 2.25 6.20
C VAL A 81 7.00 3.73 5.88
N PRO A 82 7.52 4.09 4.69
CA PRO A 82 7.72 5.49 4.33
C PRO A 82 6.42 6.29 4.48
N LYS A 83 6.50 7.48 5.09
CA LYS A 83 5.34 8.32 5.39
C LYS A 83 4.48 8.62 4.17
N CYS A 84 5.11 8.95 3.04
CA CYS A 84 4.42 9.22 1.77
C CYS A 84 3.60 8.03 1.26
N TYR A 85 4.09 6.81 1.49
CA TYR A 85 3.38 5.58 1.12
C TYR A 85 2.16 5.37 2.02
N VAL A 86 2.30 5.59 3.33
CA VAL A 86 1.19 5.50 4.31
C VAL A 86 0.11 6.52 3.98
N GLU A 87 0.48 7.76 3.65
CA GLU A 87 -0.45 8.83 3.30
C GLU A 87 -1.24 8.49 2.01
N LEU A 88 -0.56 8.03 0.95
CA LEU A 88 -1.22 7.60 -0.28
C LEU A 88 -2.16 6.41 -0.04
N MET A 89 -1.66 5.36 0.62
CA MET A 89 -2.47 4.19 1.00
C MET A 89 -3.72 4.59 1.77
N LYS A 90 -3.59 5.53 2.72
CA LYS A 90 -4.73 6.02 3.51
C LYS A 90 -5.75 6.80 2.70
N ARG A 91 -5.30 7.60 1.74
CA ARG A 91 -6.19 8.30 0.80
C ARG A 91 -6.93 7.32 -0.10
N CYS A 92 -6.26 6.27 -0.57
CA CYS A 92 -6.88 5.24 -1.42
C CYS A 92 -8.06 4.55 -0.73
N TRP A 93 -7.97 4.24 0.57
CA TRP A 93 -9.05 3.56 1.31
C TRP A 93 -9.95 4.49 2.14
N ASP A 94 -10.04 5.77 1.78
CA ASP A 94 -10.90 6.74 2.47
C ASP A 94 -12.36 6.25 2.48
N SER A 95 -13.09 6.52 3.57
CA SER A 95 -14.50 6.12 3.66
C SER A 95 -15.37 6.84 2.64
N ASN A 96 -15.05 8.09 2.32
CA ASN A 96 -15.72 8.84 1.27
C ASN A 96 -15.05 8.53 -0.08
N PRO A 97 -15.76 7.96 -1.08
CA PRO A 97 -15.19 7.71 -2.40
C PRO A 97 -14.66 8.96 -3.10
N ASP A 98 -15.24 10.14 -2.85
CA ASP A 98 -14.82 11.40 -3.48
C ASP A 98 -13.45 11.90 -2.98
N ASN A 99 -13.00 11.44 -1.81
CA ASN A 99 -11.68 11.78 -1.27
C ASN A 99 -10.57 10.90 -1.85
N ARG A 100 -10.92 9.81 -2.55
CA ARG A 100 -9.96 8.84 -3.07
C ARG A 100 -9.31 9.39 -4.33
N PRO A 101 -7.98 9.26 -4.49
CA PRO A 101 -7.30 9.69 -5.70
C PRO A 101 -7.75 8.82 -6.89
N ASN A 102 -7.86 9.44 -8.07
CA ASN A 102 -8.03 8.69 -9.30
C ASN A 102 -6.71 8.02 -9.73
N THR A 103 -6.79 7.13 -10.71
CA THR A 103 -5.65 6.35 -11.21
C THR A 103 -4.48 7.23 -11.68
N THR A 104 -4.76 8.38 -12.32
CA THR A 104 -3.73 9.31 -12.78
C THR A 104 -2.97 9.90 -11.60
N GLU A 105 -3.68 10.40 -10.58
CA GLU A 105 -3.06 10.92 -9.36
C GLU A 105 -2.24 9.86 -8.62
N ILE A 106 -2.75 8.63 -8.52
CA ILE A 106 -2.02 7.51 -7.90
C ILE A 106 -0.71 7.26 -8.66
N HIS A 107 -0.78 7.21 -9.99
CA HIS A 107 0.39 6.97 -10.83
C HIS A 107 1.45 8.07 -10.65
N GLU A 108 1.05 9.33 -10.73
CA GLU A 108 1.95 10.49 -10.57
C GLU A 108 2.63 10.50 -9.20
N LEU A 109 1.89 10.19 -8.13
CA LEU A 109 2.44 10.12 -6.77
C LEU A 109 3.45 8.97 -6.63
N ILE A 110 3.13 7.78 -7.14
CA ILE A 110 4.04 6.63 -7.11
C ILE A 110 5.31 6.92 -7.93
N GLU A 111 5.17 7.52 -9.12
CA GLU A 111 6.31 7.90 -9.96
C GLU A 111 7.20 8.93 -9.25
N SER A 112 6.59 9.94 -8.63
CA SER A 112 7.29 10.94 -7.82
C SER A 112 8.09 10.29 -6.68
N PHE A 113 7.48 9.33 -5.95
CA PHE A 113 8.17 8.61 -4.87
C PHE A 113 9.35 7.79 -5.41
N PHE A 114 9.17 7.09 -6.53
CA PHE A 114 10.21 6.31 -7.18
C PHE A 114 11.38 7.17 -7.64
N ASN A 115 11.08 8.32 -8.27
CA ASN A 115 12.07 9.28 -8.72
C ASN A 115 12.85 9.87 -7.52
N PHE A 116 12.16 10.28 -6.46
CA PHE A 116 12.82 10.78 -5.24
C PHE A 116 13.76 9.73 -4.62
N TYR A 117 13.30 8.48 -4.49
CA TYR A 117 14.12 7.38 -3.99
C TYR A 117 15.36 7.14 -4.86
N ASN A 118 15.22 7.17 -6.18
CA ASN A 118 16.34 6.98 -7.11
C ASN A 118 17.35 8.13 -7.06
N LEU A 119 16.90 9.38 -6.91
CA LEU A 119 17.78 10.53 -6.71
C LEU A 119 18.58 10.38 -5.42
N TYR A 120 17.89 10.13 -4.30
CA TYR A 120 18.53 9.93 -3.00
C TYR A 120 19.54 8.77 -3.02
N LYS A 121 19.20 7.64 -3.64
CA LYS A 121 20.09 6.49 -3.78
C LYS A 121 21.35 6.83 -4.58
N LYS A 122 21.23 7.63 -5.63
CA LYS A 122 22.38 8.11 -6.42
C LYS A 122 23.29 9.00 -5.58
N ASP A 123 22.73 9.92 -4.81
CA ASP A 123 23.50 10.84 -3.96
C ASP A 123 24.27 10.09 -2.86
N VAL A 124 23.62 9.17 -2.16
CA VAL A 124 24.28 8.33 -1.14
C VAL A 124 25.40 7.50 -1.75
N LEU A 125 25.15 6.86 -2.91
CA LEU A 125 26.16 6.08 -3.59
C LEU A 125 27.36 6.93 -4.03
N GLN A 126 27.13 8.18 -4.43
CA GLN A 126 28.18 9.11 -4.81
C GLN A 126 29.04 9.51 -3.60
N VAL A 127 28.42 9.84 -2.47
CA VAL A 127 29.14 10.16 -1.22
C VAL A 127 29.97 8.98 -0.75
N LEU A 128 29.43 7.76 -0.77
CA LEU A 128 30.16 6.55 -0.38
C LEU A 128 31.39 6.32 -1.27
N LYS A 129 31.27 6.54 -2.58
CA LYS A 129 32.41 6.46 -3.52
C LYS A 129 33.49 7.50 -3.20
N TYR A 130 33.09 8.75 -2.92
CA TYR A 130 34.04 9.80 -2.54
C TYR A 130 34.78 9.49 -1.24
N MET A 131 34.05 9.02 -0.21
CA MET A 131 34.65 8.61 1.07
C MET A 131 35.64 7.46 0.87
N GLN A 132 35.29 6.47 0.05
CA GLN A 132 36.18 5.35 -0.27
C GLN A 132 37.45 5.81 -0.99
N LEU A 133 37.36 6.78 -1.90
CA LEU A 133 38.51 7.34 -2.60
C LEU A 133 39.44 8.11 -1.65
N LEU A 134 38.89 8.93 -0.74
CA LEU A 134 39.68 9.66 0.25
C LEU A 134 40.46 8.71 1.17
N ILE A 135 39.80 7.67 1.68
CA ILE A 135 40.44 6.63 2.49
C ILE A 135 41.58 5.97 1.71
N TYR A 136 41.35 5.64 0.44
CA TYR A 136 42.37 5.04 -0.40
C TYR A 136 43.61 5.94 -0.55
N MET A 137 43.41 7.24 -0.82
CA MET A 137 44.53 8.17 -0.94
C MET A 137 45.29 8.37 0.38
N ASP A 138 44.60 8.36 1.51
CA ASP A 138 45.26 8.48 2.82
C ASP A 138 46.08 7.24 3.17
N LEU A 139 45.60 6.03 2.83
CA LEU A 139 46.38 4.79 2.98
C LEU A 139 47.65 4.79 2.13
N GLN A 140 47.59 5.29 0.89
CA GLN A 140 48.79 5.38 0.03
C GLN A 140 49.85 6.32 0.61
N LYS A 141 49.45 7.44 1.23
CA LYS A 141 50.40 8.37 1.89
C LYS A 141 51.12 7.73 3.07
N ILE A 142 50.42 6.91 3.86
CA ILE A 142 51.00 6.21 5.02
C ILE A 142 52.05 5.19 4.57
N GLN A 143 51.86 4.54 3.42
CA GLN A 143 52.80 3.52 2.90
C GLN A 143 54.03 4.12 2.21
N SER A 144 54.03 5.43 1.93
CA SER A 144 55.14 6.13 1.28
C SER A 144 56.14 6.78 2.26
N HIS A 145 55.95 6.59 3.56
CA HIS A 145 56.85 7.01 4.66
C HIS A 145 57.37 5.80 5.41
#